data_AF-A0A935CJK2-F1
#
_entry.id   AF-A0A935CJK2-F1
#
_cell.length_a   1.000
_cell.length_b   1.000
_cell.length_c   1.000
_cell.angle_alpha   90.00
_cell.angle_beta   90.00
_cell.angle_gamma   90.00
#
_symmetry.space_group_name_H-M   'P 1'
#
loop_
_entity.id
_entity.type
_entity.pdbx_description
1 polymer ?
#
loop_
_entity_poly.entity_id
_entity_poly.type
_entity_poly.pdbx_seq_one_letter_code
_entity_poly.pdbx_strand_id
1 'polypeptide(L)'
;MSQVLTYGGATAQARTVLVYGNCQAPFLAQTLATLDDLNDDYRFVFAPNHIFPGADKATELSDHFFENVALVLWQLEEYTTNPAALAVQARLPACCPVITYPSFVMTSLWPFECPEPRGTIDPAFPWGRYQLGDIIGLQIRNAGLTGPLAVAAYLDLSYRKMPNLEVRLQRDIDRMCRYDTQCDIQLADFVEANFRDQHLFWTSGHMSQSAIIELTRRVAKVVRPILGGKEARLEACLSASGFKGMGDLQMPIHPMVAEVLGLTFWQPGQTYRWYTENWTFYDYFERYITNNADW
;
A
#
# COMPACT_ATOMS: atom_id res chain seq x y z
N MET A 1 -4.12 8.65 21.77
CA MET A 1 -3.03 7.69 21.50
C MET A 1 -3.56 6.73 20.45
N SER A 2 -2.97 6.72 19.25
CA SER A 2 -3.33 5.74 18.21
C SER A 2 -3.05 4.33 18.76
N GLN A 3 -4.05 3.46 18.78
CA GLN A 3 -3.86 2.07 19.21
C GLN A 3 -2.86 1.39 18.28
N VAL A 4 -1.88 0.67 18.84
CA VAL A 4 -0.96 -0.17 18.06
C VAL A 4 -1.78 -1.28 17.41
N LEU A 5 -1.65 -1.45 16.09
CA LEU A 5 -2.34 -2.50 15.37
C LEU A 5 -1.67 -3.86 15.65
N THR A 6 -2.44 -4.78 16.22
CA THR A 6 -2.00 -6.15 16.52
C THR A 6 -2.98 -7.16 15.97
N TYR A 7 -2.47 -8.25 15.40
CA TYR A 7 -3.26 -9.32 14.77
C TYR A 7 -2.78 -10.69 15.28
N GLY A 8 -3.70 -11.65 15.39
CA GLY A 8 -3.39 -12.97 15.98
C GLY A 8 -3.16 -12.90 17.49
N GLY A 9 -2.40 -13.86 18.03
CA GLY A 9 -2.13 -13.97 19.46
C GLY A 9 -3.33 -14.43 20.27
N ALA A 10 -3.62 -15.73 20.24
CA ALA A 10 -4.75 -16.33 20.96
C ALA A 10 -4.59 -16.31 22.49
N THR A 11 -3.35 -16.20 22.97
CA THR A 11 -2.97 -16.28 24.38
C THR A 11 -2.15 -15.07 24.83
N ALA A 12 -2.07 -14.86 26.15
CA ALA A 12 -1.22 -13.83 26.73
C ALA A 12 0.28 -14.09 26.54
N GLN A 13 0.65 -15.33 26.19
CA GLN A 13 2.03 -15.78 25.98
C GLN A 13 2.46 -15.70 24.52
N ALA A 14 1.59 -15.25 23.62
CA ALA A 14 1.86 -15.15 22.19
C ALA A 14 3.17 -14.42 21.91
N ARG A 15 4.03 -15.06 21.12
CA ARG A 15 5.32 -14.50 20.72
C ARG A 15 5.11 -13.42 19.67
N THR A 16 5.94 -12.38 19.70
CA THR A 16 5.77 -11.23 18.81
C THR A 16 6.47 -11.47 17.48
N VAL A 17 5.76 -11.25 16.37
CA VAL A 17 6.36 -10.97 15.06
C VAL A 17 6.17 -9.48 14.79
N LEU A 18 7.26 -8.72 14.83
CA LEU A 18 7.21 -7.28 14.50
C LEU A 18 7.19 -7.12 12.99
N VAL A 19 6.23 -6.36 12.47
CA VAL A 19 6.11 -6.05 11.04
C VAL A 19 6.35 -4.56 10.86
N TYR A 20 7.61 -4.22 10.58
CA TYR A 20 8.06 -2.86 10.36
C TYR A 20 7.83 -2.43 8.91
N GLY A 21 7.25 -1.25 8.72
CA GLY A 21 7.08 -0.66 7.39
C GLY A 21 6.04 0.45 7.32
N ASN A 22 5.64 0.78 6.09
CA ASN A 22 4.65 1.79 5.77
C ASN A 22 3.21 1.24 5.88
N CYS A 23 2.26 1.89 5.20
CA CYS A 23 0.86 1.48 5.19
C CYS A 23 0.60 0.05 4.68
N GLN A 24 1.57 -0.62 4.03
CA GLN A 24 1.47 -2.02 3.56
C GLN A 24 1.67 -3.03 4.70
N ALA A 25 2.56 -2.73 5.64
CA ALA A 25 2.92 -3.60 6.76
C ALA A 25 1.73 -4.08 7.61
N PRO A 26 0.72 -3.27 8.00
CA PRO A 26 -0.40 -3.77 8.79
C PRO A 26 -1.27 -4.78 8.00
N PHE A 27 -1.36 -4.67 6.68
CA PHE A 27 -2.11 -5.63 5.85
C PHE A 27 -1.34 -6.94 5.65
N LEU A 28 0.00 -6.87 5.54
CA LEU A 28 0.85 -8.05 5.61
C LEU A 28 0.71 -8.75 6.98
N ALA A 29 0.77 -7.99 8.07
CA ALA A 29 0.57 -8.51 9.43
C ALA A 29 -0.81 -9.18 9.60
N GLN A 30 -1.86 -8.54 9.11
CA GLN A 30 -3.23 -9.06 9.14
C GLN A 30 -3.36 -10.38 8.37
N THR A 31 -2.81 -10.47 7.17
CA THR A 31 -2.90 -11.67 6.34
C THR A 31 -2.04 -12.81 6.87
N LEU A 32 -0.83 -12.52 7.38
CA LEU A 32 0.00 -13.52 8.07
C LEU A 32 -0.65 -14.06 9.33
N ALA A 33 -1.38 -13.22 10.08
CA ALA A 33 -2.12 -13.65 11.27
C ALA A 33 -3.26 -14.64 10.98
N THR A 34 -3.64 -14.84 9.71
CA THR A 34 -4.62 -15.86 9.32
C THR A 34 -4.03 -17.25 9.14
N LEU A 35 -2.70 -17.37 9.17
CA LEU A 35 -2.00 -18.65 9.12
C LEU A 35 -2.22 -19.39 10.44
N ASP A 36 -3.04 -20.44 10.38
CA ASP A 36 -3.36 -21.30 11.54
C ASP A 36 -2.44 -22.50 11.68
N ASP A 37 -1.41 -22.57 10.82
CA ASP A 37 -0.50 -23.70 10.71
C ASP A 37 0.86 -23.47 11.34
N LEU A 38 1.14 -22.28 11.90
CA LEU A 38 2.42 -21.98 12.56
C LEU A 38 2.61 -22.83 13.83
N ASN A 39 3.87 -23.06 14.23
CA ASN A 39 4.20 -24.01 15.30
C ASN A 39 3.95 -23.48 16.73
N ASP A 40 3.54 -22.23 16.87
CA ASP A 40 3.33 -21.55 18.14
C ASP A 40 2.24 -20.49 17.99
N ASP A 41 1.82 -19.92 19.10
CA ASP A 41 0.92 -18.77 19.11
C ASP A 41 1.71 -17.49 18.82
N TYR A 42 1.43 -16.88 17.67
CA TYR A 42 2.11 -15.67 17.21
C TYR A 42 1.14 -14.49 17.15
N ARG A 43 1.61 -13.35 17.65
CA ARG A 43 0.99 -12.04 17.50
C ARG A 43 1.81 -11.20 16.54
N PHE A 44 1.19 -10.75 15.46
CA PHE A 44 1.78 -9.87 14.47
C PHE A 44 1.50 -8.42 14.86
N VAL A 45 2.55 -7.64 15.07
CA VAL A 45 2.46 -6.27 15.59
C VAL A 45 3.01 -5.32 14.56
N PHE A 46 2.19 -4.38 14.11
CA PHE A 46 2.61 -3.36 13.16
C PHE A 46 3.49 -2.31 13.84
N ALA A 47 4.69 -2.09 13.28
CA ALA A 47 5.63 -1.06 13.67
C ALA A 47 5.71 0.01 12.57
N PRO A 48 5.05 1.18 12.72
CA PRO A 48 5.00 2.19 11.66
C PRO A 48 6.36 2.84 11.41
N ASN A 49 6.71 3.02 10.13
CA ASN A 49 7.87 3.82 9.70
C ASN A 49 7.54 5.29 9.42
N HIS A 50 6.28 5.70 9.60
CA HIS A 50 5.79 7.05 9.30
C HIS A 50 4.89 7.58 10.41
N ILE A 51 4.66 8.89 10.37
CA ILE A 51 3.80 9.60 11.30
C ILE A 51 2.37 9.57 10.76
N PHE A 52 1.41 9.25 11.62
CA PHE A 52 -0.02 9.32 11.27
C PHE A 52 -0.52 10.78 11.26
N PRO A 53 -1.56 11.13 10.49
CA PRO A 53 -2.11 12.47 10.46
C PRO A 53 -2.54 12.90 11.86
N GLY A 54 -2.15 14.12 12.24
CA GLY A 54 -2.42 14.67 13.56
C GLY A 54 -1.52 14.15 14.69
N ALA A 55 -0.50 13.33 14.40
CA ALA A 55 0.53 12.95 15.36
C ALA A 55 1.83 13.75 15.14
N ASP A 56 2.59 13.97 16.22
CA ASP A 56 3.90 14.64 16.16
C ASP A 56 5.07 13.66 15.93
N LYS A 57 4.83 12.38 16.19
CA LYS A 57 5.81 11.29 16.03
C LYS A 57 5.11 9.99 15.66
N ALA A 58 5.87 9.06 15.09
CA ALA A 58 5.38 7.71 14.81
C ALA A 58 4.94 7.03 16.12
N THR A 59 3.93 6.15 16.03
CA THR A 59 3.39 5.45 17.20
C THR A 59 4.49 4.63 17.87
N GLU A 60 4.79 4.94 19.13
CA GLU A 60 5.75 4.18 19.91
C GLU A 60 5.18 2.83 20.33
N LEU A 61 5.94 1.77 20.07
CA LEU A 61 5.64 0.44 20.58
C LEU A 61 6.01 0.35 22.06
N SER A 62 5.18 -0.34 22.85
CA SER A 62 5.48 -0.65 24.25
C SER A 62 6.55 -1.74 24.36
N ASP A 63 7.38 -1.67 25.40
CA ASP A 63 8.51 -2.59 25.63
C ASP A 63 8.09 -4.07 25.70
N HIS A 64 6.87 -4.37 26.16
CA HIS A 64 6.37 -5.74 26.21
C HIS A 64 6.31 -6.44 24.84
N PHE A 65 6.22 -5.68 23.73
CA PHE A 65 6.31 -6.27 22.40
C PHE A 65 7.72 -6.76 22.06
N PHE A 66 8.75 -6.19 22.67
CA PHE A 66 10.16 -6.50 22.44
C PHE A 66 10.68 -7.65 23.31
N GLU A 67 10.02 -7.94 24.44
CA GLU A 67 10.43 -8.97 25.41
C GLU A 67 10.49 -10.39 24.82
N ASN A 68 9.62 -10.71 23.86
CA ASN A 68 9.50 -12.06 23.29
C ASN A 68 9.32 -12.02 21.76
N VAL A 69 10.17 -11.26 21.07
CA VAL A 69 10.16 -11.18 19.61
C VAL A 69 10.76 -12.44 19.00
N ALA A 70 9.95 -13.15 18.24
CA ALA A 70 10.36 -14.34 17.49
C ALA A 70 11.03 -13.99 16.16
N LEU A 71 10.59 -12.90 15.52
CA LEU A 71 11.03 -12.47 14.20
C LEU A 71 10.68 -10.99 13.98
N VAL A 72 11.51 -10.30 13.19
CA VAL A 72 11.17 -9.02 12.59
C VAL A 72 11.04 -9.17 11.09
N LEU A 73 9.90 -8.74 10.55
CA LEU A 73 9.72 -8.46 9.13
C LEU A 73 10.03 -6.99 8.91
N TRP A 74 11.05 -6.69 8.12
CA TRP A 74 11.56 -5.33 7.93
C TRP A 74 11.35 -4.86 6.50
N GLN A 75 10.46 -3.87 6.31
CA GLN A 75 10.32 -3.27 4.99
C GLN A 75 11.55 -2.45 4.65
N LEU A 76 12.12 -2.67 3.46
CA LEU A 76 13.22 -1.87 2.96
C LEU A 76 12.79 -0.41 2.78
N GLU A 77 13.59 0.50 3.31
CA GLU A 77 13.44 1.95 3.13
C GLU A 77 14.76 2.56 2.68
N GLU A 78 14.72 3.64 1.90
CA GLU A 78 15.92 4.35 1.47
C GLU A 78 16.49 5.26 2.57
N TYR A 79 15.65 5.71 3.51
CA TYR A 79 16.03 6.66 4.55
C TYR A 79 16.56 5.94 5.80
N THR A 80 17.85 5.61 5.79
CA THR A 80 18.51 4.83 6.86
C THR A 80 18.54 5.50 8.23
N THR A 81 18.20 6.79 8.32
CA THR A 81 18.17 7.57 9.57
C THR A 81 16.75 7.87 10.04
N ASN A 82 15.78 7.05 9.64
CA ASN A 82 14.40 7.16 10.12
C ASN A 82 14.34 6.98 11.66
N PRO A 83 13.85 7.99 12.42
CA PRO A 83 13.76 7.88 13.88
C PRO A 83 12.93 6.68 14.35
N ALA A 84 11.89 6.29 13.59
CA ALA A 84 11.08 5.12 13.91
C ALA A 84 11.87 3.82 13.75
N ALA A 85 12.70 3.71 12.70
CA ALA A 85 13.60 2.58 12.50
C ALA A 85 14.60 2.45 13.66
N LEU A 86 15.28 3.56 13.98
CA LEU A 86 16.27 3.61 15.07
C LEU A 86 15.63 3.23 16.42
N ALA A 87 14.42 3.70 16.68
CA ALA A 87 13.68 3.36 17.89
C ALA A 87 13.32 1.86 17.97
N VAL A 88 13.00 1.20 16.85
CA VAL A 88 12.77 -0.25 16.83
C VAL A 88 14.10 -0.99 17.04
N GLN A 89 15.13 -0.66 16.25
CA GLN A 89 16.45 -1.31 16.29
C GLN A 89 17.09 -1.27 17.68
N ALA A 90 16.99 -0.12 18.38
CA ALA A 90 17.56 0.05 19.72
C ALA A 90 16.95 -0.87 20.79
N ARG A 91 15.78 -1.47 20.53
CA ARG A 91 15.04 -2.34 21.46
C ARG A 91 14.99 -3.79 21.02
N LEU A 92 15.50 -4.13 19.83
CA LEU A 92 15.50 -5.51 19.36
C LEU A 92 16.52 -6.35 20.15
N PRO A 93 16.18 -7.61 20.51
CA PRO A 93 17.16 -8.56 21.02
C PRO A 93 18.28 -8.80 20.00
N ALA A 94 19.53 -8.90 20.45
CA ALA A 94 20.71 -8.99 19.58
C ALA A 94 20.70 -10.18 18.59
N CYS A 95 20.03 -11.28 18.94
CA CYS A 95 19.91 -12.48 18.10
C CYS A 95 18.54 -12.61 17.44
N CYS A 96 17.72 -11.56 17.42
CA CYS A 96 16.41 -11.61 16.80
C CYS A 96 16.57 -11.75 15.28
N PRO A 97 16.00 -12.78 14.64
CA PRO A 97 16.08 -12.89 13.19
C PRO A 97 15.32 -11.75 12.52
N VAL A 98 15.83 -11.29 11.39
CA VAL A 98 15.23 -10.25 10.56
C VAL A 98 15.08 -10.80 9.15
N ILE A 99 13.89 -10.67 8.58
CA ILE A 99 13.60 -10.94 7.16
C ILE A 99 13.17 -9.64 6.52
N THR A 100 13.84 -9.27 5.43
CA THR A 100 13.59 -8.04 4.70
C THR A 100 12.63 -8.25 3.53
N TYR A 101 11.73 -7.30 3.32
CA TYR A 101 10.80 -7.31 2.19
C TYR A 101 10.69 -5.90 1.57
N PRO A 102 10.41 -5.78 0.26
CA PRO A 102 10.47 -4.49 -0.40
C PRO A 102 9.19 -3.68 -0.19
N SER A 103 9.30 -2.36 -0.34
CA SER A 103 8.13 -1.49 -0.47
C SER A 103 7.68 -1.42 -1.93
N PHE A 104 6.39 -1.59 -2.16
CA PHE A 104 5.81 -1.61 -3.51
C PHE A 104 5.20 -0.27 -3.85
N VAL A 105 5.72 0.34 -4.92
CA VAL A 105 5.21 1.62 -5.42
C VAL A 105 5.18 1.55 -6.94
N MET A 106 4.07 1.98 -7.53
CA MET A 106 3.89 2.09 -8.98
C MET A 106 3.34 3.48 -9.31
N THR A 107 4.19 4.37 -9.82
CA THR A 107 3.83 5.77 -10.10
C THR A 107 3.41 5.99 -11.56
N SER A 108 3.78 5.07 -12.46
CA SER A 108 3.48 5.12 -13.88
C SER A 108 1.99 5.05 -14.20
N LEU A 109 1.17 4.47 -13.32
CA LEU A 109 -0.30 4.42 -13.46
C LEU A 109 -0.98 5.78 -13.23
N TRP A 110 -0.35 6.68 -12.48
CA TRP A 110 -0.89 8.01 -12.15
C TRP A 110 0.18 9.10 -12.41
N PRO A 111 0.49 9.39 -13.68
CA PRO A 111 1.65 10.22 -14.06
C PRO A 111 1.57 11.68 -13.59
N PHE A 112 0.37 12.15 -13.25
CA PHE A 112 0.10 13.52 -12.78
C PHE A 112 -0.11 13.60 -11.26
N GLU A 113 0.06 12.50 -10.54
CA GLU A 113 -0.06 12.48 -9.08
C GLU A 113 0.88 13.49 -8.42
N CYS A 114 0.38 14.18 -7.39
CA CYS A 114 1.16 15.07 -6.55
C CYS A 114 0.62 15.09 -5.11
N PRO A 115 1.31 15.73 -4.16
CA PRO A 115 0.70 16.02 -2.86
C PRO A 115 -0.60 16.82 -3.04
N GLU A 116 -1.64 16.49 -2.27
CA GLU A 116 -2.93 17.21 -2.32
C GLU A 116 -2.86 18.48 -1.45
N PRO A 117 -2.86 19.70 -2.04
CA PRO A 117 -2.71 20.93 -1.27
C PRO A 117 -4.00 21.38 -0.56
N ARG A 118 -5.15 20.76 -0.86
CA ARG A 118 -6.47 21.17 -0.34
C ARG A 118 -6.92 20.35 0.87
N GLY A 119 -6.04 19.52 1.42
CA GLY A 119 -6.34 18.70 2.59
C GLY A 119 -6.88 19.56 3.74
N THR A 120 -8.17 19.42 4.03
CA THR A 120 -8.78 19.94 5.27
C THR A 120 -8.80 18.83 6.30
N ILE A 121 -8.60 19.16 7.58
CA ILE A 121 -8.80 18.21 8.67
C ILE A 121 -10.29 17.84 8.68
N ASP A 122 -10.58 16.59 8.32
CA ASP A 122 -11.89 15.99 8.43
C ASP A 122 -11.76 14.74 9.32
N PRO A 123 -12.37 14.70 10.51
CA PRO A 123 -12.26 13.55 11.41
C PRO A 123 -12.73 12.23 10.77
N ALA A 124 -13.65 12.27 9.81
CA ALA A 124 -14.10 11.08 9.09
C ALA A 124 -13.09 10.65 8.01
N PHE A 125 -12.27 11.59 7.53
CA PHE A 125 -11.27 11.37 6.49
C PHE A 125 -9.92 11.92 6.97
N PRO A 126 -9.21 11.22 7.87
CA PRO A 126 -7.99 11.73 8.50
C PRO A 126 -6.84 12.01 7.51
N TRP A 127 -6.90 11.40 6.33
CA TRP A 127 -5.97 11.63 5.22
C TRP A 127 -6.51 12.60 4.15
N GLY A 128 -7.61 13.31 4.46
CA GLY A 128 -8.35 14.13 3.53
C GLY A 128 -9.32 13.34 2.66
N ARG A 129 -10.34 14.04 2.15
CA ARG A 129 -11.34 13.48 1.22
C ARG A 129 -10.73 13.04 -0.11
N TYR A 130 -9.68 13.75 -0.52
CA TYR A 130 -8.79 13.39 -1.61
C TYR A 130 -7.38 13.28 -1.01
N GLN A 131 -6.84 12.07 -0.96
CA GLN A 131 -5.57 11.79 -0.27
C GLN A 131 -4.36 12.19 -1.12
N LEU A 132 -4.54 12.15 -2.44
CA LEU A 132 -3.52 12.42 -3.44
C LEU A 132 -4.09 13.46 -4.41
N GLY A 133 -3.23 14.36 -4.86
CA GLY A 133 -3.57 15.39 -5.82
C GLY A 133 -3.26 14.95 -7.25
N ASP A 134 -3.79 15.71 -8.22
CA ASP A 134 -3.48 15.61 -9.63
C ASP A 134 -3.13 16.99 -10.16
N ILE A 135 -1.91 17.15 -10.69
CA ILE A 135 -1.37 18.42 -11.17
C ILE A 135 -2.24 19.04 -12.28
N ILE A 136 -2.80 18.23 -13.17
CA ILE A 136 -3.69 18.70 -14.24
C ILE A 136 -5.04 19.09 -13.66
N GLY A 137 -5.62 18.27 -12.79
CA GLY A 137 -6.89 18.56 -12.13
C GLY A 137 -6.84 19.86 -11.32
N LEU A 138 -5.73 20.10 -10.61
CA LEU A 138 -5.49 21.35 -9.89
C LEU A 138 -5.35 22.56 -10.83
N GLN A 139 -4.73 22.40 -12.01
CA GLN A 139 -4.66 23.46 -13.03
C GLN A 139 -6.05 23.82 -13.57
N ILE A 140 -6.87 22.81 -13.89
CA ILE A 140 -8.24 23.02 -14.38
C ILE A 140 -9.09 23.72 -13.33
N ARG A 141 -8.97 23.32 -12.06
CA ARG A 141 -9.61 24.00 -10.93
C ARG A 141 -9.22 25.47 -10.84
N ASN A 142 -7.92 25.77 -10.92
CA ASN A 142 -7.42 27.14 -10.82
C ASN A 142 -7.88 28.03 -11.99
N ALA A 143 -8.21 27.43 -13.13
CA ALA A 143 -8.85 28.12 -14.25
C ALA A 143 -10.36 28.38 -14.04
N GLY A 144 -10.95 27.89 -12.95
CA GLY A 144 -12.37 28.11 -12.60
C GLY A 144 -13.36 27.25 -13.38
N LEU A 145 -12.89 26.19 -14.07
CA LEU A 145 -13.77 25.29 -14.82
C LEU A 145 -14.44 24.27 -13.89
N THR A 146 -15.70 23.93 -14.18
CA THR A 146 -16.49 22.95 -13.42
C THR A 146 -17.30 22.02 -14.35
N GLY A 147 -17.85 20.96 -13.77
CA GLY A 147 -18.76 20.04 -14.46
C GLY A 147 -18.12 19.30 -15.64
N PRO A 148 -18.92 18.87 -16.65
CA PRO A 148 -18.43 18.16 -17.82
C PRO A 148 -17.35 18.91 -18.61
N LEU A 149 -17.40 20.25 -18.63
CA LEU A 149 -16.41 21.08 -19.32
C LEU A 149 -15.04 20.99 -18.64
N ALA A 150 -14.99 20.92 -17.31
CA ALA A 150 -13.74 20.73 -16.58
C ALA A 150 -13.10 19.38 -16.91
N VAL A 151 -13.89 18.30 -16.97
CA VAL A 151 -13.37 16.97 -17.30
C VAL A 151 -12.90 16.91 -18.76
N ALA A 152 -13.60 17.54 -19.69
CA ALA A 152 -13.15 17.65 -21.08
C ALA A 152 -11.83 18.44 -21.19
N ALA A 153 -11.70 19.56 -20.46
CA ALA A 153 -10.48 20.35 -20.42
C ALA A 153 -9.32 19.60 -19.74
N TYR A 154 -9.61 18.81 -18.71
CA TYR A 154 -8.65 17.92 -18.06
C TYR A 154 -8.11 16.89 -19.07
N LEU A 155 -9.00 16.20 -19.80
CA LEU A 155 -8.61 15.21 -20.79
C LEU A 155 -7.73 15.85 -21.87
N ASP A 156 -8.17 16.94 -22.50
CA ASP A 156 -7.36 17.63 -23.52
C ASP A 156 -5.96 18.03 -22.99
N LEU A 157 -5.89 18.62 -21.80
CA LEU A 157 -4.62 19.08 -21.24
C LEU A 157 -3.71 17.91 -20.82
N SER A 158 -4.27 16.85 -20.24
CA SER A 158 -3.54 15.65 -19.85
C SER A 158 -3.02 14.89 -21.08
N TYR A 159 -3.80 14.78 -22.16
CA TYR A 159 -3.34 14.22 -23.44
C TYR A 159 -2.11 14.97 -23.97
N ARG A 160 -2.12 16.30 -23.96
CA ARG A 160 -1.00 17.12 -24.43
C ARG A 160 0.23 17.09 -23.51
N LYS A 161 0.02 16.83 -22.22
CA LYS A 161 1.08 16.83 -21.19
C LYS A 161 1.51 15.43 -20.76
N MET A 162 0.98 14.37 -21.38
CA MET A 162 1.29 13.00 -21.02
C MET A 162 2.80 12.76 -21.14
N PRO A 163 3.49 12.33 -20.08
CA PRO A 163 4.90 11.98 -20.17
C PRO A 163 5.07 10.70 -20.98
N ASN A 164 6.31 10.35 -21.32
CA ASN A 164 6.60 9.01 -21.85
C ASN A 164 6.32 7.97 -20.74
N LEU A 165 5.23 7.22 -20.92
CA LEU A 165 4.73 6.25 -19.94
C LEU A 165 5.59 4.99 -19.87
N GLU A 166 6.16 4.54 -20.99
CA GLU A 166 7.06 3.39 -21.04
C GLU A 166 8.33 3.66 -20.23
N VAL A 167 8.90 4.86 -20.36
CA VAL A 167 10.06 5.29 -19.57
C VAL A 167 9.73 5.35 -18.08
N ARG A 168 8.52 5.80 -17.71
CA ARG A 168 8.08 5.80 -16.31
C ARG A 168 7.88 4.40 -15.77
N LEU A 169 7.24 3.52 -16.53
CA LEU A 169 7.08 2.11 -16.17
C LEU A 169 8.44 1.46 -15.96
N GLN A 170 9.39 1.65 -16.89
CA GLN A 170 10.73 1.08 -16.76
C GLN A 170 11.40 1.55 -15.47
N ARG A 171 11.26 2.82 -15.08
CA ARG A 171 11.80 3.34 -13.81
C ARG A 171 11.17 2.70 -12.58
N ASP A 172 9.85 2.45 -12.60
CA ASP A 172 9.17 1.75 -11.51
C ASP A 172 9.67 0.31 -11.39
N ILE A 173 9.79 -0.42 -12.52
CA ILE A 173 10.32 -1.79 -12.57
C ILE A 173 11.78 -1.83 -12.11
N ASP A 174 12.65 -0.96 -12.63
CA ASP A 174 14.04 -0.87 -12.22
C ASP A 174 14.18 -0.60 -10.72
N ARG A 175 13.33 0.27 -10.15
CA ARG A 175 13.30 0.51 -8.70
C ARG A 175 12.92 -0.76 -7.94
N MET A 176 11.86 -1.46 -8.36
CA MET A 176 11.42 -2.69 -7.71
C MET A 176 12.51 -3.78 -7.78
N CYS A 177 13.13 -3.98 -8.95
CA CYS A 177 14.24 -4.92 -9.10
C CYS A 177 15.43 -4.56 -8.20
N ARG A 178 15.80 -3.28 -8.10
CA ARG A 178 16.87 -2.84 -7.18
C ARG A 178 16.53 -3.11 -5.71
N TYR A 179 15.27 -2.98 -5.31
CA TYR A 179 14.83 -3.30 -3.95
C TYR A 179 14.88 -4.81 -3.70
N ASP A 180 14.41 -5.61 -4.66
CA ASP A 180 14.47 -7.09 -4.60
C ASP A 180 15.90 -7.61 -4.38
N THR A 181 16.92 -6.97 -4.95
CA THR A 181 18.33 -7.37 -4.71
C THR A 181 18.82 -7.12 -3.29
N GLN A 182 18.10 -6.32 -2.50
CA GLN A 182 18.42 -5.95 -1.12
C GLN A 182 17.46 -6.59 -0.12
N CYS A 183 16.53 -7.43 -0.57
CA CYS A 183 15.52 -8.07 0.27
C CYS A 183 15.62 -9.60 0.22
N ASP A 184 15.27 -10.24 1.33
CA ASP A 184 15.09 -11.69 1.42
C ASP A 184 13.85 -12.14 0.62
N ILE A 185 12.86 -11.25 0.51
CA ILE A 185 11.66 -11.43 -0.29
C ILE A 185 11.76 -10.58 -1.56
N GLN A 186 11.39 -11.16 -2.69
CA GLN A 186 11.36 -10.50 -3.99
C GLN A 186 9.90 -10.49 -4.50
N LEU A 187 9.50 -9.53 -5.32
CA LEU A 187 8.15 -9.48 -5.92
C LEU A 187 8.11 -8.80 -7.29
N ALA A 188 9.21 -8.21 -7.76
CA ALA A 188 9.24 -7.46 -9.02
C ALA A 188 8.83 -8.33 -10.21
N ASP A 189 9.25 -9.60 -10.21
CA ASP A 189 8.85 -10.62 -11.20
C ASP A 189 7.32 -10.83 -11.25
N PHE A 190 6.67 -10.91 -10.09
CA PHE A 190 5.21 -11.05 -10.02
C PHE A 190 4.53 -9.81 -10.56
N VAL A 191 5.00 -8.62 -10.17
CA VAL A 191 4.45 -7.36 -10.67
C VAL A 191 4.59 -7.31 -12.19
N GLU A 192 5.80 -7.49 -12.74
CA GLU A 192 6.07 -7.44 -14.17
C GLU A 192 5.20 -8.41 -14.98
N ALA A 193 5.01 -9.62 -14.46
CA ALA A 193 4.21 -10.66 -15.11
C ALA A 193 2.70 -10.44 -15.03
N ASN A 194 2.18 -9.67 -14.06
CA ASN A 194 0.74 -9.64 -13.77
C ASN A 194 0.11 -8.24 -13.83
N PHE A 195 0.88 -7.14 -13.75
CA PHE A 195 0.29 -5.80 -13.61
C PHE A 195 -0.53 -5.35 -14.82
N ARG A 196 -0.31 -5.95 -16.00
CA ARG A 196 -1.11 -5.68 -17.19
C ARG A 196 -2.46 -6.37 -17.15
N ASP A 197 -2.53 -7.55 -16.54
CA ASP A 197 -3.73 -8.39 -16.54
C ASP A 197 -4.52 -8.31 -15.23
N GLN A 198 -3.93 -7.74 -14.18
CA GLN A 198 -4.55 -7.60 -12.87
C GLN A 198 -4.34 -6.18 -12.33
N HIS A 199 -5.38 -5.62 -11.70
CA HIS A 199 -5.33 -4.32 -11.04
C HIS A 199 -4.56 -4.41 -9.71
N LEU A 200 -3.23 -4.61 -9.78
CA LEU A 200 -2.38 -4.90 -8.62
C LEU A 200 -2.26 -3.72 -7.64
N PHE A 201 -2.31 -2.49 -8.15
CA PHE A 201 -2.17 -1.25 -7.40
C PHE A 201 -3.46 -0.47 -7.42
N TRP A 202 -3.93 -0.02 -6.27
CA TRP A 202 -5.13 0.82 -6.13
C TRP A 202 -4.80 2.30 -5.98
N THR A 203 -3.62 2.62 -5.47
CA THR A 203 -2.99 3.94 -5.57
C THR A 203 -1.51 3.73 -5.84
N SER A 204 -0.71 4.79 -5.94
CA SER A 204 0.74 4.65 -6.14
C SER A 204 1.42 3.80 -5.08
N GLY A 205 0.89 3.73 -3.85
CA GLY A 205 1.43 2.93 -2.74
C GLY A 205 0.48 1.91 -2.10
N HIS A 206 -0.81 1.90 -2.45
CA HIS A 206 -1.78 0.92 -1.95
C HIS A 206 -1.99 -0.21 -2.94
N MET A 207 -2.00 -1.44 -2.43
CA MET A 207 -2.05 -2.66 -3.21
C MET A 207 -3.41 -3.35 -3.11
N SER A 208 -3.76 -4.08 -4.16
CA SER A 208 -4.92 -4.96 -4.19
C SER A 208 -4.76 -6.19 -3.31
N GLN A 209 -5.85 -6.94 -3.18
CA GLN A 209 -5.85 -8.26 -2.55
C GLN A 209 -4.77 -9.18 -3.14
N SER A 210 -4.73 -9.29 -4.48
CA SER A 210 -3.84 -10.23 -5.18
C SER A 210 -2.36 -9.98 -4.86
N ALA A 211 -1.95 -8.72 -4.85
CA ALA A 211 -0.57 -8.31 -4.59
C ALA A 211 -0.15 -8.55 -3.13
N ILE A 212 -1.01 -8.23 -2.15
CA ILE A 212 -0.72 -8.54 -0.73
C ILE A 212 -0.71 -10.04 -0.49
N ILE A 213 -1.66 -10.80 -1.07
CA ILE A 213 -1.69 -12.26 -0.93
C ILE A 213 -0.40 -12.87 -1.47
N GLU A 214 0.10 -12.42 -2.62
CA GLU A 214 1.36 -12.90 -3.16
C GLU A 214 2.55 -12.56 -2.25
N LEU A 215 2.62 -11.33 -1.75
CA LEU A 215 3.64 -10.95 -0.75
C LEU A 215 3.58 -11.89 0.46
N THR A 216 2.37 -12.13 0.99
CA THR A 216 2.15 -13.03 2.13
C THR A 216 2.57 -14.46 1.82
N ARG A 217 2.35 -14.99 0.61
CA ARG A 217 2.85 -16.32 0.22
C ARG A 217 4.37 -16.39 0.28
N ARG A 218 5.05 -15.40 -0.30
CA ARG A 218 6.51 -15.36 -0.35
C ARG A 218 7.11 -15.18 1.04
N VAL A 219 6.54 -14.30 1.86
CA VAL A 219 6.91 -14.15 3.26
C VAL A 219 6.67 -15.45 4.03
N ALA A 220 5.48 -16.05 3.94
CA ALA A 220 5.14 -17.31 4.62
C ALA A 220 6.16 -18.42 4.30
N LYS A 221 6.60 -18.52 3.05
CA LYS A 221 7.63 -19.49 2.64
C LYS A 221 8.97 -19.27 3.37
N VAL A 222 9.41 -18.03 3.52
CA VAL A 222 10.72 -17.68 4.12
C VAL A 222 10.67 -17.66 5.65
N VAL A 223 9.53 -17.34 6.26
CA VAL A 223 9.41 -17.32 7.74
C VAL A 223 9.23 -18.72 8.34
N ARG A 224 8.68 -19.69 7.59
CA ARG A 224 8.40 -21.05 8.10
C ARG A 224 9.60 -21.79 8.67
N PRO A 225 10.82 -21.70 8.12
CA PRO A 225 12.01 -22.24 8.77
C PRO A 225 12.29 -21.67 10.18
N ILE A 226 11.77 -20.47 10.49
CA ILE A 226 11.99 -19.76 11.76
C ILE A 226 10.79 -19.94 12.71
N LEU A 227 9.57 -19.75 12.20
CA LEU A 227 8.33 -19.78 12.98
C LEU A 227 7.64 -21.15 12.95
N GLY A 228 8.13 -22.08 12.14
CA GLY A 228 7.48 -23.35 11.87
C GLY A 228 6.26 -23.25 10.96
N GLY A 229 5.62 -24.39 10.73
CA GLY A 229 4.35 -24.52 10.02
C GLY A 229 4.38 -25.36 8.75
N LYS A 230 3.23 -25.45 8.04
CA LYS A 230 3.00 -26.43 6.97
C LYS A 230 2.46 -25.77 5.70
N GLU A 231 3.25 -25.83 4.64
CA GLU A 231 2.91 -25.24 3.34
C GLU A 231 1.54 -25.63 2.77
N ALA A 232 1.11 -26.87 3.02
CA ALA A 232 -0.19 -27.39 2.58
C ALA A 232 -1.41 -26.60 3.08
N ARG A 233 -1.30 -25.78 4.14
CA ARG A 233 -2.40 -24.99 4.70
C ARG A 233 -2.50 -23.57 4.11
N LEU A 234 -1.45 -23.08 3.45
CA LEU A 234 -1.31 -21.68 3.04
C LEU A 234 -2.52 -21.15 2.28
N GLU A 235 -2.89 -21.81 1.17
CA GLU A 235 -3.97 -21.33 0.31
C GLU A 235 -5.35 -21.40 0.99
N ALA A 236 -5.56 -22.37 1.88
CA ALA A 236 -6.80 -22.47 2.64
C ALA A 236 -6.95 -21.30 3.63
N CYS A 237 -5.89 -20.96 4.35
CA CYS A 237 -5.85 -19.81 5.26
C CYS A 237 -6.07 -18.49 4.51
N LEU A 238 -5.32 -18.27 3.43
CA LEU A 238 -5.42 -17.05 2.62
C LEU A 238 -6.83 -16.88 2.01
N SER A 239 -7.43 -17.97 1.54
CA SER A 239 -8.81 -17.95 1.02
C SER A 239 -9.84 -17.65 2.12
N ALA A 240 -9.64 -18.21 3.33
CA ALA A 240 -10.53 -17.99 4.46
C ALA A 240 -10.38 -16.61 5.13
N SER A 241 -9.27 -15.91 4.88
CA SER A 241 -8.97 -14.58 5.47
C SER A 241 -10.05 -13.52 5.19
N GLY A 242 -10.78 -13.66 4.08
CA GLY A 242 -11.73 -12.65 3.62
C GLY A 242 -11.07 -11.31 3.22
N PHE A 243 -9.73 -11.23 3.20
CA PHE A 243 -8.99 -10.01 2.89
C PHE A 243 -9.39 -9.47 1.51
N LYS A 244 -9.65 -8.17 1.39
CA LYS A 244 -10.15 -7.56 0.14
C LYS A 244 -9.15 -6.63 -0.55
N GLY A 245 -7.99 -6.37 0.06
CA GLY A 245 -6.98 -5.41 -0.40
C GLY A 245 -6.84 -4.21 0.55
N MET A 246 -5.95 -3.27 0.22
CA MET A 246 -5.59 -2.17 1.11
C MET A 246 -6.61 -1.01 1.12
N GLY A 247 -7.45 -0.97 2.15
CA GLY A 247 -8.36 0.15 2.40
C GLY A 247 -9.54 0.22 1.42
N ASP A 248 -10.16 1.40 1.37
CA ASP A 248 -11.43 1.63 0.65
C ASP A 248 -11.30 2.57 -0.55
N LEU A 249 -10.09 2.77 -1.06
CA LEU A 249 -9.83 3.73 -2.12
C LEU A 249 -9.08 3.08 -3.28
N GLN A 250 -9.60 3.31 -4.48
CA GLN A 250 -9.01 2.99 -5.76
C GLN A 250 -8.97 4.27 -6.60
N MET A 251 -7.78 4.70 -6.96
CA MET A 251 -7.56 5.87 -7.80
C MET A 251 -7.85 5.53 -9.26
N PRO A 252 -8.72 6.28 -9.96
CA PRO A 252 -8.99 6.01 -11.37
C PRO A 252 -7.74 6.08 -12.25
N ILE A 253 -7.61 5.11 -13.14
CA ILE A 253 -6.53 5.10 -14.14
C ILE A 253 -7.00 5.83 -15.40
N HIS A 254 -6.18 6.76 -15.87
CA HIS A 254 -6.43 7.52 -17.08
C HIS A 254 -6.54 6.61 -18.32
N PRO A 255 -7.53 6.82 -19.22
CA PRO A 255 -7.70 5.97 -20.40
C PRO A 255 -6.44 5.80 -21.25
N MET A 256 -5.75 6.90 -21.58
CA MET A 256 -4.45 6.84 -22.29
C MET A 256 -3.37 6.04 -21.54
N VAL A 257 -3.36 6.07 -20.21
CA VAL A 257 -2.39 5.28 -19.44
C VAL A 257 -2.69 3.79 -19.58
N ALA A 258 -3.97 3.42 -19.47
CA ALA A 258 -4.40 2.05 -19.69
C ALA A 258 -4.08 1.55 -21.10
N GLU A 259 -4.33 2.38 -22.12
CA GLU A 259 -4.04 2.06 -23.52
C GLU A 259 -2.54 1.88 -23.77
N VAL A 260 -1.71 2.88 -23.42
CA VAL A 260 -0.27 2.86 -23.70
C VAL A 260 0.46 1.76 -22.93
N LEU A 261 0.07 1.49 -21.69
CA LEU A 261 0.71 0.45 -20.88
C LEU A 261 0.13 -0.95 -21.13
N GLY A 262 -0.93 -1.06 -21.92
CA GLY A 262 -1.57 -2.33 -22.29
C GLY A 262 -2.27 -3.00 -21.10
N LEU A 263 -3.02 -2.24 -20.29
CA LEU A 263 -3.73 -2.76 -19.13
C LEU A 263 -5.03 -3.45 -19.57
N THR A 264 -5.03 -4.78 -19.65
CA THR A 264 -6.14 -5.59 -20.17
C THR A 264 -7.32 -5.67 -19.19
N PHE A 265 -7.06 -5.52 -17.89
CA PHE A 265 -8.12 -5.47 -16.86
C PHE A 265 -8.94 -4.19 -16.92
N TRP A 266 -8.39 -3.11 -17.50
CA TRP A 266 -9.07 -1.83 -17.56
C TRP A 266 -10.15 -1.85 -18.63
N GLN A 267 -11.34 -1.34 -18.28
CA GLN A 267 -12.46 -1.22 -19.21
C GLN A 267 -13.00 0.22 -19.23
N PRO A 268 -13.44 0.72 -20.40
CA PRO A 268 -14.17 1.98 -20.48
C PRO A 268 -15.39 1.95 -19.55
N GLY A 269 -15.54 2.98 -18.71
CA GLY A 269 -16.67 3.10 -17.79
C GLY A 269 -16.60 2.21 -16.55
N GLN A 270 -15.48 1.50 -16.30
CA GLN A 270 -15.31 0.80 -15.02
C GLN A 270 -15.35 1.78 -13.86
N THR A 271 -15.92 1.34 -12.75
CA THR A 271 -15.98 2.13 -11.52
C THR A 271 -14.83 1.76 -10.59
N TYR A 272 -14.37 2.75 -9.84
CA TYR A 272 -13.35 2.64 -8.82
C TYR A 272 -13.99 2.95 -7.48
N ARG A 273 -13.64 2.14 -6.48
CA ARG A 273 -14.13 2.33 -5.12
C ARG A 273 -13.54 3.61 -4.51
N TRP A 274 -14.40 4.45 -3.94
CA TRP A 274 -14.00 5.66 -3.24
C TRP A 274 -14.76 5.76 -1.91
N TYR A 275 -14.17 5.19 -0.85
CA TYR A 275 -14.83 4.98 0.43
C TYR A 275 -16.10 4.13 0.26
N THR A 276 -17.28 4.70 0.56
CA THR A 276 -18.58 4.04 0.39
C THR A 276 -19.11 4.12 -1.04
N GLU A 277 -18.46 4.92 -1.89
CA GLU A 277 -18.92 5.22 -3.24
C GLU A 277 -18.20 4.38 -4.31
N ASN A 278 -18.76 4.37 -5.51
CA ASN A 278 -18.14 3.81 -6.71
C ASN A 278 -18.26 4.82 -7.84
N TRP A 279 -17.13 5.28 -8.36
CA TRP A 279 -17.07 6.36 -9.34
C TRP A 279 -16.37 5.90 -10.61
N THR A 280 -16.89 6.30 -11.77
CA THR A 280 -16.09 6.20 -12.99
C THR A 280 -14.94 7.21 -12.94
N PHE A 281 -14.00 7.08 -13.89
CA PHE A 281 -12.97 8.10 -14.10
C PHE A 281 -13.56 9.52 -14.24
N TYR A 282 -14.69 9.66 -14.97
CA TYR A 282 -15.34 10.95 -15.21
C TYR A 282 -15.96 11.50 -13.93
N ASP A 283 -16.70 10.68 -13.18
CA ASP A 283 -17.32 11.09 -11.90
C ASP A 283 -16.26 11.56 -10.91
N TYR A 284 -15.14 10.82 -10.82
CA TYR A 284 -14.04 11.18 -9.94
C TYR A 284 -13.45 12.54 -10.32
N PHE A 285 -13.09 12.78 -11.59
CA PHE A 285 -12.45 14.03 -11.97
C PHE A 285 -13.39 15.23 -11.91
N GLU A 286 -14.68 15.05 -12.20
CA GLU A 286 -15.68 16.09 -12.00
C GLU A 286 -15.71 16.55 -10.54
N ARG A 287 -15.73 15.60 -9.61
CA ARG A 287 -15.76 15.86 -8.16
C ARG A 287 -14.43 16.38 -7.62
N TYR A 288 -13.32 15.75 -8.03
CA TYR A 288 -11.97 16.10 -7.61
C TYR A 288 -11.64 17.55 -7.98
N ILE A 289 -11.93 17.97 -9.21
CA ILE A 289 -11.59 19.32 -9.68
C ILE A 289 -12.32 20.38 -8.86
N THR A 290 -13.60 20.18 -8.55
CA THR A 290 -14.37 21.12 -7.72
C THR A 290 -14.13 20.97 -6.22
N ASN A 291 -13.32 19.98 -5.79
CA ASN A 291 -13.17 19.57 -4.40
C ASN A 291 -14.53 19.23 -3.75
N ASN A 292 -15.40 18.54 -4.49
CA ASN A 292 -16.73 18.17 -4.03
C ASN A 292 -16.62 17.19 -2.84
N ALA A 293 -17.30 17.53 -1.75
CA ALA A 293 -17.37 16.76 -0.51
C ALA A 293 -18.81 16.27 -0.20
N ASP A 294 -19.73 16.45 -1.13
CA ASP A 294 -21.16 16.13 -0.97
C ASP A 294 -21.43 14.73 -1.52
N TRP A 295 -21.00 13.73 -0.76
CA TRP A 295 -21.17 12.30 -0.97
C TRP A 295 -21.00 11.55 0.36
#